data_AF-A0A336M4K1-F1
#
_entry.id   AF-A0A336M4K1-F1
#
_cell.length_a   1.000
_cell.length_b   1.000
_cell.length_c   1.000
_cell.angle_alpha   90.00
_cell.angle_beta   90.00
_cell.angle_gamma   90.00
#
_symmetry.space_group_name_H-M   'P 1'
#
loop_
_entity.id
_entity.type
_entity.pdbx_description
1 polymer ?
#
loop_
_entity_poly.entity_id
_entity_poly.type
_entity_poly.pdbx_seq_one_letter_code
_entity_poly.pdbx_strand_id
1 'polypeptide(L)'
;MSQPNFIPEGCLFLVDLKGSSLAHLSQINIAEMKSLIFYLTECYPCKIKGAHFINAPFPMLMDRILSLLRPMIRSDLAKEIHVHENVESLMKIIPVTCLPSDYEGGELKSAKELNSEYFEFILKNRKYFLEEPKYRRVNEKLRPEKMKSNMDGFGLDGNFKKLDID
;
A
#
# COMPACT_ATOMS: atom_id res chain seq x y z
N MET A 1 3.82 29.02 -9.98
CA MET A 1 4.27 28.00 -10.95
C MET A 1 3.42 26.76 -10.74
N SER A 2 2.38 26.60 -11.55
CA SER A 2 1.53 25.42 -11.58
C SER A 2 2.32 24.27 -12.19
N GLN A 3 2.69 23.29 -11.36
CA GLN A 3 3.19 22.00 -11.85
C GLN A 3 2.07 21.38 -12.70
N PRO A 4 2.33 20.93 -13.94
CA PRO A 4 1.33 20.20 -14.72
C PRO A 4 0.93 18.96 -13.94
N ASN A 5 -0.37 18.70 -13.84
CA ASN A 5 -0.95 17.51 -13.22
C ASN A 5 -0.53 16.26 -14.01
N PHE A 6 0.69 15.77 -13.80
CA PHE A 6 1.09 14.46 -14.28
C PHE A 6 0.59 13.44 -13.27
N ILE A 7 -0.64 12.98 -13.45
CA ILE A 7 -1.07 11.73 -12.81
C ILE A 7 -0.34 10.62 -13.58
N PRO A 8 0.56 9.87 -12.95
CA PRO A 8 1.27 8.79 -13.61
C PRO A 8 0.27 7.75 -14.15
N GLU A 9 0.57 7.14 -15.29
CA GLU A 9 -0.28 6.09 -15.90
C GLU A 9 -0.46 4.84 -15.00
N GLY A 10 0.36 4.74 -13.95
CA GLY A 10 0.16 3.82 -12.84
C GLY A 10 1.22 3.94 -11.77
N CYS A 11 1.09 3.11 -10.74
CA CYS A 11 2.01 3.01 -9.62
C CYS A 11 2.42 1.56 -9.39
N LEU A 12 3.71 1.35 -9.13
CA LEU A 12 4.29 0.06 -8.76
C LEU A 12 4.93 0.23 -7.38
N PHE A 13 4.59 -0.66 -6.45
CA PHE A 13 5.17 -0.66 -5.12
C PHE A 13 6.37 -1.60 -5.04
N LEU A 14 7.50 -1.11 -4.53
CA LEU A 14 8.64 -1.93 -4.13
C LEU A 14 8.76 -1.89 -2.60
N VAL A 15 8.71 -3.06 -1.97
CA VAL A 15 8.78 -3.24 -0.52
C VAL A 15 10.03 -4.05 -0.19
N ASP A 16 11.02 -3.38 0.38
CA ASP A 16 12.22 -4.01 0.90
C ASP A 16 12.01 -4.45 2.34
N LEU A 17 12.18 -5.74 2.59
CA LEU A 17 11.96 -6.36 3.89
C LEU A 17 13.26 -6.66 4.62
N LYS A 18 14.41 -6.20 4.10
CA LYS A 18 15.71 -6.34 4.76
C LYS A 18 15.64 -5.80 6.18
N GLY A 19 16.07 -6.61 7.15
CA GLY A 19 16.02 -6.26 8.58
C GLY A 19 14.65 -6.40 9.24
N SER A 20 13.62 -6.88 8.53
CA SER A 20 12.36 -7.24 9.14
C SER A 20 12.53 -8.43 10.09
N SER A 21 11.81 -8.41 11.20
CA SER A 21 11.79 -9.51 12.17
C SER A 21 10.40 -10.15 12.22
N LEU A 22 10.31 -11.32 12.84
CA LEU A 22 9.01 -11.96 13.09
C LEU A 22 8.10 -11.08 13.97
N ALA A 23 8.69 -10.24 14.83
CA ALA A 23 7.95 -9.28 15.64
C ALA A 23 7.29 -8.19 14.79
N HIS A 24 7.89 -7.76 13.67
CA HIS A 24 7.20 -6.86 12.74
C HIS A 24 6.03 -7.57 12.06
N LEU A 25 6.20 -8.83 11.67
CA LEU A 25 5.16 -9.62 11.01
C LEU A 25 3.97 -9.91 11.94
N SER A 26 4.21 -10.09 13.25
CA SER A 26 3.14 -10.32 14.21
C SER A 26 2.27 -9.09 14.48
N GLN A 27 2.73 -7.89 14.09
CA GLN A 27 1.92 -6.65 14.15
C GLN A 27 0.99 -6.48 12.94
N ILE A 28 1.09 -7.34 11.93
CA ILE A 28 0.21 -7.24 10.75
C ILE A 28 -1.22 -7.58 11.15
N ASN A 29 -2.10 -6.58 11.08
CA ASN A 29 -3.51 -6.73 11.31
C ASN A 29 -4.25 -6.95 9.98
N ILE A 30 -4.96 -8.08 9.85
CA ILE A 30 -5.68 -8.45 8.63
C ILE A 30 -6.81 -7.47 8.30
N ALA A 31 -7.49 -6.91 9.30
CA ALA A 31 -8.56 -5.94 9.07
C ALA A 31 -8.01 -4.60 8.52
N GLU A 32 -6.82 -4.19 8.98
CA GLU A 32 -6.14 -3.00 8.47
C GLU A 32 -5.61 -3.24 7.05
N MET A 33 -5.01 -4.41 6.79
CA MET A 33 -4.56 -4.79 5.45
C MET A 33 -5.70 -4.81 4.43
N LYS A 34 -6.87 -5.29 4.84
CA LYS A 34 -8.08 -5.26 4.03
C LYS A 34 -8.51 -3.83 3.67
N SER A 35 -8.47 -2.94 4.65
CA SER A 35 -8.78 -1.52 4.45
C SER A 35 -7.76 -0.86 3.51
N LEU A 36 -6.47 -1.21 3.64
CA LEU A 36 -5.41 -0.76 2.76
C LEU A 36 -5.60 -1.26 1.33
N ILE A 37 -5.88 -2.56 1.13
CA ILE A 37 -6.13 -3.13 -0.20
C ILE A 37 -7.33 -2.44 -0.85
N PHE A 38 -8.42 -2.26 -0.12
CA PHE A 38 -9.60 -1.54 -0.62
C PHE A 38 -9.25 -0.11 -1.06
N TYR A 39 -8.51 0.62 -0.23
CA TYR A 39 -8.05 1.96 -0.59
C TYR A 39 -7.19 1.94 -1.86
N LEU A 40 -6.25 1.00 -1.97
CA LEU A 40 -5.35 0.88 -3.12
C LEU A 40 -6.09 0.55 -4.42
N THR A 41 -7.17 -0.25 -4.37
CA THR A 41 -7.89 -0.66 -5.57
C THR A 41 -9.04 0.27 -5.96
N GLU A 42 -9.75 0.85 -4.99
CA GLU A 42 -10.99 1.60 -5.23
C GLU A 42 -10.84 3.11 -5.02
N CYS A 43 -9.79 3.58 -4.34
CA CYS A 43 -9.65 4.99 -3.93
C CYS A 43 -8.34 5.65 -4.38
N TYR A 44 -7.30 4.88 -4.66
CA TYR A 44 -6.00 5.44 -5.02
C TYR A 44 -6.10 6.21 -6.35
N PRO A 45 -5.49 7.41 -6.45
CA PRO A 45 -5.71 8.31 -7.58
C PRO A 45 -5.03 7.87 -8.89
N CYS A 46 -4.37 6.71 -8.91
CA CYS A 46 -3.85 6.10 -10.13
C CYS A 46 -3.96 4.57 -10.10
N LYS A 47 -3.80 3.94 -11.25
CA LYS A 47 -3.90 2.48 -11.38
C LYS A 47 -2.69 1.80 -10.73
N ILE A 48 -2.94 0.93 -9.76
CA ILE A 48 -1.90 0.05 -9.23
C ILE A 48 -1.54 -0.99 -10.31
N LYS A 49 -0.26 -1.03 -10.67
CA LYS A 49 0.30 -1.92 -11.69
C LYS A 49 0.94 -3.16 -11.12
N GLY A 50 1.40 -3.12 -9.87
CA GLY A 50 2.00 -4.28 -9.21
C GLY A 50 2.58 -3.95 -7.84
N ALA A 51 2.89 -5.00 -7.08
CA ALA A 51 3.58 -4.90 -5.80
C ALA A 51 4.70 -5.95 -5.74
N HIS A 52 5.91 -5.51 -5.43
CA HIS A 52 7.11 -6.31 -5.47
C HIS A 52 7.78 -6.30 -4.10
N PHE A 53 8.02 -7.48 -3.56
CA PHE A 53 8.67 -7.66 -2.26
C PHE A 53 10.07 -8.23 -2.49
N ILE A 54 11.08 -7.72 -1.80
CA ILE A 54 12.47 -8.21 -1.89
C ILE A 54 13.08 -8.33 -0.49
N ASN A 55 14.13 -9.14 -0.35
CA ASN A 55 14.86 -9.37 0.91
C ASN A 55 13.95 -9.87 2.05
N ALA A 56 12.93 -10.67 1.71
CA ALA A 56 12.03 -11.26 2.71
C ALA A 56 12.80 -12.26 3.60
N PRO A 57 12.91 -12.03 4.92
CA PRO A 57 13.70 -12.90 5.81
C PRO A 57 13.07 -14.28 6.01
N PHE A 58 11.75 -14.40 5.81
CA PHE A 58 11.00 -15.65 5.94
C PHE A 58 10.07 -15.83 4.71
N PRO A 59 10.60 -16.26 3.55
CA PRO A 59 9.82 -16.33 2.30
C PRO A 59 8.54 -17.15 2.42
N MET A 60 8.60 -18.31 3.09
CA MET A 60 7.44 -19.18 3.30
C MET A 60 6.31 -18.52 4.11
N LEU A 61 6.64 -17.60 5.01
CA LEU A 61 5.64 -16.86 5.78
C LEU A 61 5.01 -15.75 4.93
N MET A 62 5.79 -15.13 4.05
CA MET A 62 5.27 -14.16 3.09
C MET A 62 4.23 -14.80 2.16
N ASP A 63 4.52 -16.00 1.62
CA ASP A 63 3.57 -16.71 0.76
C ASP A 63 2.23 -17.00 1.47
N ARG A 64 2.28 -17.30 2.77
CA ARG A 64 1.07 -17.50 3.60
C ARG A 64 0.31 -16.19 3.84
N ILE A 65 1.00 -15.10 4.12
CA ILE A 65 0.36 -13.78 4.27
C ILE A 65 -0.31 -13.39 2.95
N LEU A 66 0.40 -13.54 1.83
CA LEU A 66 -0.14 -13.23 0.51
C LEU A 66 -1.33 -14.13 0.16
N SER A 67 -1.28 -15.43 0.47
CA SER A 67 -2.41 -16.34 0.21
C SER A 67 -3.66 -15.98 1.03
N LEU A 68 -3.49 -15.47 2.25
CA LEU A 68 -4.58 -14.97 3.08
C LEU A 68 -5.19 -13.67 2.54
N LEU A 69 -4.37 -12.80 1.94
CA LEU A 69 -4.81 -11.51 1.39
C LEU A 69 -5.35 -11.62 -0.05
N ARG A 70 -4.92 -12.64 -0.82
CA ARG A 70 -5.34 -12.87 -2.22
C ARG A 70 -6.85 -12.77 -2.46
N PRO A 71 -7.74 -13.35 -1.62
CA PRO A 71 -9.20 -13.23 -1.83
C PRO A 71 -9.74 -11.81 -1.77
N MET A 72 -9.00 -10.89 -1.14
CA MET A 72 -9.36 -9.47 -1.01
C MET A 72 -8.82 -8.62 -2.17
N ILE A 73 -7.93 -9.19 -3.00
CA ILE A 73 -7.29 -8.52 -4.12
C ILE A 73 -7.96 -8.98 -5.41
N ARG A 74 -8.23 -8.04 -6.32
CA ARG A 74 -8.77 -8.38 -7.64
C ARG A 74 -7.84 -9.33 -8.39
N SER A 75 -8.41 -10.24 -9.16
CA SER A 75 -7.66 -11.31 -9.85
C SER A 75 -6.64 -10.80 -10.88
N ASP A 76 -6.83 -9.61 -11.43
CA ASP A 76 -5.86 -8.93 -12.29
C ASP A 76 -4.65 -8.44 -11.49
N LEU A 77 -4.87 -7.71 -10.39
CA LEU A 77 -3.79 -7.21 -9.54
C LEU A 77 -3.06 -8.33 -8.80
N ALA A 78 -3.75 -9.40 -8.40
CA ALA A 78 -3.15 -10.53 -7.67
C ALA A 78 -2.06 -11.26 -8.47
N LYS A 79 -2.08 -11.16 -9.81
CA LYS A 79 -1.04 -11.72 -10.71
C LYS A 79 0.20 -10.85 -10.77
N GLU A 80 0.07 -9.56 -10.47
CA GLU A 80 1.13 -8.55 -10.50
C GLU A 80 1.79 -8.38 -9.11
N ILE A 81 1.57 -9.34 -8.20
CA ILE A 81 2.22 -9.39 -6.89
C ILE A 81 3.33 -10.42 -6.93
N HIS A 82 4.57 -9.97 -6.70
CA HIS A 82 5.76 -10.80 -6.83
C HIS A 82 6.65 -10.70 -5.60
N VAL A 83 7.20 -11.84 -5.18
CA VAL A 83 8.28 -11.91 -4.19
C VAL A 83 9.55 -12.28 -4.94
N HIS A 84 10.58 -11.47 -4.77
CA HIS A 84 11.86 -11.57 -5.46
C HIS A 84 12.93 -12.11 -4.52
N GLU A 85 13.67 -13.10 -5.00
CA GLU A 85 14.78 -13.72 -4.26
C GLU A 85 16.02 -12.82 -4.26
N ASN A 86 16.21 -12.04 -5.33
CA ASN A 86 17.39 -11.20 -5.53
C ASN A 86 17.07 -10.00 -6.44
N VAL A 87 18.05 -9.11 -6.60
CA VAL A 87 17.90 -7.93 -7.46
C VAL A 87 17.79 -8.33 -8.94
N GLU A 88 18.39 -9.44 -9.36
CA GLU A 88 18.28 -9.95 -10.73
C GLU A 88 16.84 -10.27 -11.14
N SER A 89 16.06 -10.92 -10.27
CA SER A 89 14.64 -11.18 -10.55
C SER A 89 13.80 -9.89 -10.58
N LEU A 90 14.18 -8.91 -9.75
CA LEU A 90 13.53 -7.59 -9.70
C LEU A 90 13.80 -6.78 -10.98
N MET A 91 15.04 -6.82 -11.50
CA MET A 91 15.48 -6.09 -12.69
C MET A 91 14.73 -6.50 -13.97
N LYS A 92 14.13 -7.69 -14.00
CA LYS A 92 13.27 -8.14 -15.11
C LYS A 92 11.99 -7.31 -15.24
N ILE A 93 11.62 -6.57 -14.19
CA ILE A 93 10.39 -5.78 -14.12
C ILE A 93 10.69 -4.30 -13.90
N ILE A 94 11.62 -3.97 -12.99
CA ILE A 94 11.99 -2.59 -12.66
C ILE A 94 13.39 -2.29 -13.20
N PRO A 95 13.56 -1.33 -14.11
CA PRO A 95 14.89 -0.92 -14.59
C PRO A 95 15.80 -0.43 -13.46
N VAL A 96 17.10 -0.69 -13.57
CA VAL A 96 18.11 -0.25 -12.58
C VAL A 96 18.20 1.28 -12.44
N THR A 97 17.85 2.00 -13.50
CA THR A 97 17.71 3.47 -13.51
C THR A 97 16.65 3.98 -12.53
N CYS A 98 15.74 3.10 -12.07
CA CYS A 98 14.70 3.40 -11.09
C CYS A 98 15.01 2.85 -9.70
N LEU A 99 16.17 2.22 -9.49
CA LEU A 99 16.57 1.63 -8.21
C LEU A 99 17.59 2.51 -7.48
N PRO A 100 17.48 2.64 -6.15
CA PRO A 100 18.51 3.26 -5.31
C PRO A 100 19.88 2.60 -5.46
N SER A 101 20.96 3.35 -5.30
CA SER A 101 22.34 2.86 -5.35
C SER A 101 22.68 1.78 -4.31
N ASP A 102 21.83 1.60 -3.29
CA ASP A 102 21.97 0.54 -2.28
C ASP A 102 21.57 -0.85 -2.82
N TYR A 103 20.88 -0.89 -3.97
CA TYR A 103 20.63 -2.11 -4.72
C TYR A 103 21.76 -2.35 -5.73
N GLU A 104 22.06 -3.62 -5.98
CA GLU A 104 23.06 -3.99 -6.98
C GLU A 104 22.74 -3.38 -8.35
N GLY A 105 23.65 -2.55 -8.87
CA GLY A 105 23.50 -1.87 -10.15
C GLY A 105 22.55 -0.66 -10.16
N GLY A 106 21.96 -0.27 -9.03
CA GLY A 106 21.05 0.88 -8.96
C GLY A 106 21.73 2.22 -9.24
N GLU A 107 21.03 3.12 -9.95
CA GLU A 107 21.58 4.39 -10.42
C GLU A 107 21.02 5.64 -9.71
N LEU A 108 19.98 5.48 -8.89
CA LEU A 108 19.45 6.59 -8.08
C LEU A 108 20.32 6.83 -6.85
N LYS A 109 20.06 7.95 -6.16
CA LYS A 109 20.61 8.20 -4.81
C LYS A 109 20.28 7.04 -3.86
N SER A 110 21.05 6.92 -2.78
CA SER A 110 20.79 5.90 -1.78
C SER A 110 19.36 6.02 -1.22
N ALA A 111 18.79 4.92 -0.75
CA ALA A 111 17.45 4.92 -0.17
C ALA A 111 17.37 5.88 1.03
N LYS A 112 18.47 6.02 1.77
CA LYS A 112 18.60 6.97 2.88
C LYS A 112 18.49 8.42 2.39
N GLU A 113 19.23 8.79 1.34
CA GLU A 113 19.19 10.15 0.78
C GLU A 113 17.82 10.48 0.19
N LEU A 114 17.23 9.55 -0.57
CA LEU A 114 15.88 9.70 -1.12
C LEU A 114 14.84 9.90 -0.01
N ASN A 115 14.94 9.13 1.07
CA ASN A 115 14.06 9.28 2.23
C ASN A 115 14.25 10.64 2.91
N SER A 116 15.49 11.10 3.08
CA SER A 116 15.77 12.43 3.63
C SER A 116 15.19 13.55 2.76
N GLU A 117 15.35 13.48 1.44
CA GLU A 117 14.78 14.46 0.50
C GLU A 117 13.25 14.47 0.53
N TYR A 118 12.63 13.29 0.60
CA TYR A 118 11.19 13.16 0.71
C TYR A 118 10.66 13.69 2.04
N PHE A 119 11.37 13.43 3.14
CA PHE A 119 11.03 13.95 4.45
C PHE A 119 11.09 15.48 4.49
N GLU A 120 12.15 16.09 3.94
CA GLU A 120 12.27 17.54 3.79
C GLU A 120 11.16 18.12 2.91
N PHE A 121 10.77 17.43 1.84
CA PHE A 121 9.62 17.80 1.03
C PHE A 121 8.33 17.82 1.88
N ILE A 122 8.08 16.80 2.70
CA ILE A 122 6.90 16.77 3.60
C ILE A 122 6.95 17.94 4.58
N LEU A 123 8.10 18.18 5.22
CA LEU A 123 8.26 19.25 6.20
C LEU A 123 8.03 20.64 5.58
N LYS A 124 8.62 20.90 4.42
CA LYS A 124 8.44 22.16 3.68
C LYS A 124 6.97 22.41 3.31
N ASN A 125 6.22 21.34 3.06
CA ASN A 125 4.80 21.39 2.71
C ASN A 125 3.87 21.07 3.89
N ARG A 126 4.37 21.07 5.13
CA ARG A 126 3.61 20.67 6.34
C ARG A 126 2.26 21.37 6.46
N LYS A 127 2.22 22.69 6.18
CA LYS A 127 0.97 23.47 6.25
C LYS A 127 -0.10 22.90 5.32
N TYR A 128 0.27 22.59 4.08
CA TYR A 128 -0.63 21.99 3.10
C TYR A 128 -1.20 20.66 3.61
N PHE A 129 -0.36 19.77 4.13
CA PHE A 129 -0.81 18.47 4.64
C PHE A 129 -1.71 18.57 5.89
N LEU A 130 -1.49 19.56 6.76
CA LEU A 130 -2.35 19.80 7.93
C LEU A 130 -3.71 20.44 7.57
N GLU A 131 -3.75 21.18 6.47
CA GLU A 131 -4.94 21.87 5.98
C GLU A 131 -5.79 21.00 5.07
N GLU A 132 -5.18 20.05 4.35
CA GLU A 132 -5.86 19.15 3.40
C GLU A 132 -7.12 18.49 3.99
N PRO A 133 -7.12 17.95 5.23
CA PRO A 133 -8.31 17.34 5.82
C PRO A 133 -9.45 18.34 6.11
N LYS A 134 -9.18 19.65 6.14
CA LYS A 134 -10.21 20.68 6.36
C LYS A 134 -11.00 20.96 5.08
N TYR A 135 -10.33 20.86 3.93
CA TYR A 135 -10.88 21.30 2.65
C TYR A 135 -11.25 20.15 1.71
N ARG A 136 -10.69 18.94 1.93
CA ARG A 136 -10.94 17.77 1.08
C ARG A 136 -11.82 16.69 1.71
N ARG A 137 -12.51 17.01 2.81
CA ARG A 137 -13.55 16.14 3.36
C ARG A 137 -14.83 16.25 2.55
N VAL A 138 -15.40 15.10 2.23
CA VAL A 138 -16.76 15.02 1.68
C VAL A 138 -17.74 15.47 2.76
N ASN A 139 -18.66 16.38 2.39
CA ASN A 139 -19.77 16.73 3.26
C ASN A 139 -20.81 15.60 3.21
N GLU A 140 -20.72 14.69 4.17
CA GLU A 140 -21.59 13.50 4.28
C GLU A 140 -23.09 13.82 4.30
N LYS A 141 -23.48 15.02 4.77
CA LYS A 141 -24.89 15.45 4.77
C LYS A 141 -25.47 15.65 3.37
N LEU A 142 -24.62 15.87 2.36
CA LEU A 142 -25.02 16.09 0.97
C LEU A 142 -24.99 14.79 0.13
N ARG A 143 -24.63 13.66 0.72
CA ARG A 143 -24.56 12.38 0.00
C ARG A 143 -26.00 11.91 -0.35
N PRO A 144 -26.34 11.73 -1.65
CA PRO A 144 -27.71 11.41 -2.07
C PRO A 144 -28.22 10.05 -1.59
N GLU A 145 -27.33 9.08 -1.40
CA GLU A 145 -27.64 7.74 -0.93
C GLU A 145 -26.97 7.50 0.43
N LYS A 146 -27.68 6.85 1.37
CA LYS A 146 -26.99 6.23 2.51
C LYS A 146 -26.03 5.21 1.92
N MET A 147 -24.74 5.40 2.14
CA MET A 147 -23.72 4.43 1.73
C MET A 147 -24.14 3.07 2.30
N LYS A 148 -24.50 2.11 1.43
CA LYS A 148 -24.35 0.70 1.79
C LYS A 148 -22.87 0.56 2.03
N SER A 149 -22.47 0.34 3.27
CA SER A 149 -21.05 0.28 3.53
C SER A 149 -20.56 -0.90 2.70
N ASN A 150 -19.56 -0.73 1.83
CA ASN A 150 -18.94 -1.90 1.23
C ASN A 150 -18.23 -2.74 2.30
N MET A 151 -18.17 -2.27 3.56
CA MET A 151 -17.87 -3.07 4.74
C MET A 151 -19.00 -4.04 5.15
N ASP A 152 -20.25 -3.85 4.69
CA ASP A 152 -21.38 -4.74 4.94
C ASP A 152 -21.14 -6.13 4.30
N GLY A 153 -20.37 -6.18 3.20
CA GLY A 153 -19.92 -7.42 2.56
C GLY A 153 -18.71 -8.07 3.24
N PHE A 154 -18.20 -7.48 4.32
CA PHE A 154 -16.88 -7.80 4.87
C PHE A 154 -16.87 -8.23 6.34
N GLY A 155 -18.05 -8.39 6.96
CA GLY A 155 -18.22 -9.06 8.26
C GLY A 155 -17.66 -8.31 9.46
N LEU A 156 -17.48 -7.00 9.35
CA LEU A 156 -16.92 -6.16 10.42
C LEU A 156 -17.96 -5.65 11.41
N ASP A 157 -19.25 -5.87 11.14
CA ASP A 157 -20.30 -5.75 12.15
C ASP A 157 -20.34 -7.04 12.99
N GLY A 158 -19.76 -6.95 14.18
CA GLY A 158 -19.94 -7.95 15.22
C GLY A 158 -21.43 -8.18 15.47
N ASN A 159 -21.88 -9.39 15.15
CA ASN A 159 -23.20 -9.90 15.49
C ASN A 159 -23.30 -10.11 17.02
N PHE A 160 -23.41 -9.03 17.79
CA PHE A 160 -23.98 -9.11 19.14
C PHE A 160 -25.50 -9.25 19.00
N LYS A 161 -25.95 -10.47 18.69
CA LYS A 161 -27.32 -10.85 19.02
C LYS A 161 -27.41 -10.83 20.55
N LYS A 162 -28.24 -9.95 21.08
CA LYS A 162 -28.70 -10.03 22.47
C LYS A 162 -29.14 -11.47 22.73
N LEU A 163 -28.46 -12.15 23.66
CA LEU A 163 -29.00 -13.34 24.28
C LEU A 163 -30.10 -12.84 25.22
N ASP A 164 -31.36 -13.02 24.82
CA ASP A 164 -32.44 -13.03 25.79
C ASP A 164 -32.36 -14.41 26.48
N ILE A 165 -32.06 -14.39 27.78
CA ILE A 165 -32.09 -15.56 28.65
C ILE A 165 -33.47 -15.55 29.30
N ASP A 166 -34.29 -16.55 29.00
CA ASP A 166 -35.43 -16.94 29.83
C ASP A 166 -34.94 -17.77 31.04
#